data_AF-A0A8B6HH30-F1
#
_entry.id   AF-A0A8B6HH30-F1
#
_cell.length_a   1.000
_cell.length_b   1.000
_cell.length_c   1.000
_cell.angle_alpha   90.00
_cell.angle_beta   90.00
_cell.angle_gamma   90.00
#
_symmetry.space_group_name_H-M   'P 1'
#
loop_
_entity.id
_entity.type
_entity.pdbx_description
1 polymer ?
#
loop_
_entity_poly.entity_id
_entity_poly.type
_entity_poly.pdbx_seq_one_letter_code
_entity_poly.pdbx_strand_id
1 'polypeptide(L)'
;MMLTKILVAVCFSVVASDTLDCSGRHRYSSHGTGYYPAADATGGGFYDRLGHPLHTLQDFLEGKAQWVSVAMDRYAHILYGKSLCIPQLNHKYNRIIPFKVVDSGSAVDHKGYGRIDICTRSQHDSYDSTINGPLTLVFRI
;
A
#
# COMPACT_ATOMS: atom_id res chain seq x y z
N MET A 1 7.68 12.35 58.31
CA MET A 1 8.17 11.72 57.07
C MET A 1 7.03 11.73 56.07
N MET A 2 7.04 12.65 55.10
CA MET A 2 5.98 12.82 54.09
C MET A 2 6.27 11.89 52.91
N LEU A 3 5.39 10.93 52.64
CA LEU A 3 5.43 10.13 51.41
C LEU A 3 4.75 10.91 50.27
N THR A 4 5.56 11.41 49.34
CA THR A 4 5.08 11.99 48.09
C THR A 4 4.63 10.86 47.16
N LYS A 5 3.33 10.73 46.92
CA LYS A 5 2.78 9.81 45.91
C LYS A 5 3.07 10.37 44.53
N ILE A 6 3.93 9.69 43.78
CA ILE A 6 4.16 9.96 42.35
C ILE A 6 2.95 9.42 41.59
N LEU A 7 2.19 10.33 40.97
CA LEU A 7 1.14 9.98 40.02
C LEU A 7 1.79 9.79 38.66
N VAL A 8 1.86 8.56 38.16
CA VAL A 8 2.30 8.28 36.79
C VAL A 8 1.13 8.54 35.86
N ALA A 9 1.16 9.66 35.14
CA ALA A 9 0.22 9.94 34.06
C ALA A 9 0.61 9.09 32.85
N VAL A 10 -0.11 7.97 32.64
CA VAL A 10 -0.01 7.20 31.41
C VAL A 10 -0.73 7.99 30.32
N CYS A 11 0.04 8.66 29.45
CA CYS A 11 -0.50 9.32 28.27
C CYS A 11 -0.90 8.25 27.26
N PHE A 12 -2.16 7.80 27.28
CA PHE A 12 -2.73 7.01 26.20
C PHE A 12 -2.90 7.92 24.99
N SER A 13 -1.99 7.83 24.02
CA SER A 13 -2.23 8.41 22.70
C SER A 13 -3.39 7.66 22.07
N VAL A 14 -4.52 8.34 21.84
CA VAL A 14 -5.59 7.81 20.99
C VAL A 14 -5.03 7.73 19.58
N VAL A 15 -4.46 6.59 19.21
CA VAL A 15 -4.13 6.29 17.82
C VAL A 15 -5.48 6.21 17.12
N ALA A 16 -5.75 7.12 16.18
CA ALA A 16 -6.93 7.02 15.34
C ALA A 16 -6.90 5.63 14.68
N SER A 17 -7.82 4.76 15.10
CA SER A 17 -7.92 3.42 14.53
C SER A 17 -8.34 3.59 13.08
N ASP A 18 -7.44 3.28 12.14
CA ASP A 18 -7.85 3.10 10.76
C ASP A 18 -8.92 2.01 10.72
N THR A 19 -10.10 2.38 10.26
CA THR A 19 -11.15 1.41 9.95
C THR A 19 -10.81 0.73 8.63
N LEU A 20 -11.44 -0.41 8.36
CA LEU A 20 -11.27 -1.11 7.07
C LEU A 20 -11.59 -0.18 5.89
N ASP A 21 -12.45 0.82 6.08
CA ASP A 21 -12.82 1.83 5.10
C ASP A 21 -11.77 2.92 4.82
N CYS A 22 -10.63 2.86 5.52
CA CYS A 22 -9.56 3.85 5.53
C CYS A 22 -10.00 5.22 6.07
N SER A 23 -9.14 5.86 6.85
CA SER A 23 -9.31 7.26 7.23
C SER A 23 -8.63 8.18 6.20
N GLY A 24 -9.28 9.29 5.80
CA GLY A 24 -8.67 10.28 4.92
C GLY A 24 -9.62 10.96 3.92
N ARG A 25 -9.26 12.19 3.53
CA ARG A 25 -10.04 13.01 2.58
C ARG A 25 -9.55 12.90 1.14
N HIS A 26 -8.30 12.50 0.91
CA HIS A 26 -7.72 12.38 -0.42
C HIS A 26 -8.07 11.02 -1.04
N ARG A 27 -9.28 10.94 -1.61
CA ARG A 27 -9.85 9.73 -2.19
C ARG A 27 -9.89 9.83 -3.71
N TYR A 28 -9.40 8.81 -4.39
CA TYR A 28 -9.40 8.74 -5.85
C TYR A 28 -10.03 7.44 -6.33
N SER A 29 -10.82 7.53 -7.39
CA SER A 29 -11.28 6.35 -8.13
C SER A 29 -10.14 5.84 -9.01
N SER A 30 -9.88 4.55 -8.96
CA SER A 30 -8.81 3.91 -9.71
C SER A 30 -9.28 2.55 -10.21
N HIS A 31 -8.51 1.98 -11.12
CA HIS A 31 -8.66 0.59 -11.50
C HIS A 31 -7.35 -0.12 -11.19
N GLY A 32 -7.44 -1.14 -10.34
CA GLY A 32 -6.30 -1.93 -9.93
C GLY A 32 -5.95 -3.01 -10.94
N THR A 33 -4.68 -3.35 -11.02
CA THR A 33 -4.21 -4.62 -11.55
C THR A 33 -3.16 -5.23 -10.63
N GLY A 34 -2.89 -6.52 -10.78
CA GLY A 34 -1.78 -7.18 -10.10
C GLY A 34 -0.58 -7.28 -11.03
N TYR A 35 0.62 -7.03 -10.51
CA TYR A 35 1.86 -7.44 -11.16
C TYR A 35 2.67 -8.32 -10.22
N TYR A 36 3.63 -9.07 -10.76
CA TYR A 36 4.51 -9.91 -9.95
C TYR A 36 5.97 -9.72 -10.40
N PRO A 37 6.91 -9.59 -9.46
CA PRO A 37 8.34 -9.59 -9.75
C PRO A 37 8.78 -10.88 -10.43
N ALA A 38 9.57 -10.76 -11.50
CA ALA A 38 10.18 -11.90 -12.19
C ALA A 38 11.59 -11.53 -12.66
N ALA A 39 12.50 -12.51 -12.72
CA ALA A 39 13.90 -12.28 -13.09
C ALA A 39 14.07 -11.79 -14.54
N ASP A 40 13.13 -12.13 -15.42
CA ASP A 40 13.08 -11.74 -16.82
C ASP A 40 12.18 -10.51 -17.08
N ALA A 41 11.63 -9.89 -16.03
CA ALA A 41 10.79 -8.72 -16.18
C ALA A 41 11.60 -7.54 -16.73
N THR A 42 11.22 -7.06 -17.92
CA THR A 42 11.87 -5.94 -18.63
C THR A 42 11.80 -4.59 -17.89
N GLY A 43 11.28 -4.54 -16.67
CA GLY A 43 10.91 -3.33 -15.93
C GLY A 43 11.30 -3.31 -14.44
N GLY A 44 12.40 -3.98 -14.03
CA GLY A 44 12.97 -3.78 -12.68
C GLY A 44 13.07 -5.04 -11.80
N GLY A 45 12.52 -6.17 -12.23
CA GLY A 45 12.66 -7.44 -11.52
C GLY A 45 12.13 -7.39 -10.09
N PHE A 46 12.97 -7.71 -9.11
CA PHE A 46 12.64 -7.79 -7.67
C PHE A 46 12.81 -6.47 -6.90
N TYR A 47 13.18 -5.39 -7.57
CA TYR A 47 13.51 -4.11 -6.95
C TYR A 47 12.64 -2.98 -7.53
N ASP A 48 12.34 -1.99 -6.70
CA ASP A 48 11.63 -0.79 -7.11
C ASP A 48 12.50 0.19 -7.90
N ARG A 49 11.92 1.33 -8.30
CA ARG A 49 12.60 2.37 -9.10
C ARG A 49 13.81 3.01 -8.42
N LEU A 50 14.03 2.81 -7.12
CA LEU A 50 15.20 3.27 -6.38
C LEU A 50 16.16 2.12 -6.01
N GLY A 51 15.86 0.88 -6.44
CA GLY A 51 16.69 -0.29 -6.18
C GLY A 51 16.42 -0.95 -4.82
N HIS A 52 15.33 -0.62 -4.13
CA HIS A 52 14.96 -1.30 -2.89
C HIS A 52 14.09 -2.54 -3.17
N PRO A 53 14.17 -3.59 -2.33
CA PRO A 53 13.33 -4.77 -2.53
C PRO A 53 11.84 -4.45 -2.54
N LEU A 54 11.11 -5.03 -3.49
CA LEU A 54 9.66 -4.95 -3.51
C LEU A 54 9.04 -5.82 -2.40
N HIS A 55 7.94 -5.35 -1.82
CA HIS A 55 7.16 -6.10 -0.85
C HIS A 55 5.82 -6.50 -1.46
N THR A 56 5.58 -7.81 -1.55
CA THR A 56 4.34 -8.32 -2.13
C THR A 56 3.19 -8.26 -1.14
N LEU A 57 1.95 -8.30 -1.64
CA LEU A 57 0.77 -8.47 -0.80
C LEU A 57 0.89 -9.72 0.09
N GLN A 58 1.40 -10.83 -0.46
CA GLN A 58 1.58 -12.08 0.26
C GLN A 58 2.62 -11.94 1.38
N ASP A 59 3.73 -11.24 1.15
CA ASP A 59 4.73 -10.98 2.20
C ASP A 59 4.12 -10.20 3.37
N PHE A 60 3.27 -9.22 3.10
CA PHE A 60 2.56 -8.50 4.15
C PHE A 60 1.58 -9.39 4.92
N LEU A 61 0.78 -10.18 4.20
CA LEU A 61 -0.21 -11.07 4.81
C LEU A 61 0.45 -12.12 5.70
N GLU A 62 1.61 -12.64 5.28
CA GLU A 62 2.45 -13.59 6.03
C GLU A 62 3.30 -12.92 7.13
N GLY A 63 3.26 -11.60 7.27
CA GLY A 63 3.99 -10.86 8.31
C GLY A 63 5.49 -10.67 8.03
N LYS A 64 5.94 -10.92 6.81
CA LYS A 64 7.33 -10.72 6.34
C LYS A 64 7.62 -9.29 5.94
N ALA A 65 6.59 -8.52 5.59
CA ALA A 65 6.69 -7.11 5.23
C ALA A 65 5.72 -6.25 6.06
N GLN A 66 6.10 -4.98 6.28
CA GLN A 66 5.28 -4.02 7.02
C GLN A 66 4.28 -3.26 6.13
N TRP A 67 4.44 -3.33 4.80
CA TRP A 67 3.63 -2.64 3.81
C TRP A 67 3.77 -3.32 2.44
N VAL A 68 2.85 -3.00 1.52
CA VAL A 68 2.81 -3.56 0.16
C VAL A 68 3.26 -2.53 -0.86
N SER A 69 4.15 -2.93 -1.77
CA SER A 69 4.62 -2.09 -2.87
C SER A 69 3.53 -1.92 -3.93
N VAL A 70 3.37 -0.69 -4.42
CA VAL A 70 2.52 -0.40 -5.58
C VAL A 70 3.28 0.44 -6.60
N ALA A 71 2.93 0.23 -7.87
CA ALA A 71 3.37 1.05 -8.98
C ALA A 71 2.27 2.02 -9.39
N MET A 72 2.64 3.28 -9.64
CA MET A 72 1.74 4.33 -10.13
C MET A 72 2.42 5.19 -11.19
N ASP A 73 1.63 6.07 -11.81
CA ASP A 73 2.07 6.97 -12.88
C ASP A 73 3.26 7.85 -12.45
N ARG A 74 4.38 7.74 -13.16
CA ARG A 74 5.60 8.54 -12.90
C ARG A 74 5.39 10.04 -13.16
N TYR A 75 4.43 10.40 -14.01
CA TYR A 75 4.15 11.78 -14.40
C TYR A 75 3.09 12.44 -13.51
N ALA A 76 2.49 11.70 -12.56
CA ALA A 76 1.49 12.22 -11.64
C ALA A 76 2.10 13.01 -10.45
N HIS A 77 3.43 13.13 -10.39
CA HIS A 77 4.16 13.77 -9.28
C HIS A 77 3.83 13.21 -7.89
N ILE A 78 3.47 11.92 -7.82
CA ILE A 78 3.26 11.21 -6.55
C ILE A 78 4.63 10.88 -5.95
N LEU A 79 4.87 11.37 -4.74
CA LEU A 79 6.14 11.18 -4.04
C LEU A 79 6.42 9.69 -3.80
N TYR A 80 7.68 9.31 -3.96
CA TYR A 80 8.16 7.98 -3.56
C TYR A 80 7.86 7.73 -2.07
N GLY A 81 7.41 6.52 -1.74
CA GLY A 81 7.07 6.11 -0.40
C GLY A 81 5.74 6.68 0.12
N LYS A 82 5.00 7.44 -0.70
CA LYS A 82 3.71 8.00 -0.29
C LYS A 82 2.76 6.85 0.07
N SER A 83 2.23 6.91 1.29
CA SER A 83 1.35 5.89 1.84
C SER A 83 -0.08 6.05 1.33
N LEU A 84 -0.69 4.93 0.98
CA LEU A 84 -2.12 4.85 0.68
C LEU A 84 -2.76 3.63 1.32
N CYS A 85 -4.08 3.66 1.36
CA CYS A 85 -4.95 2.62 1.89
C CYS A 85 -6.02 2.28 0.85
N ILE A 86 -6.36 1.00 0.72
CA ILE A 86 -7.33 0.49 -0.27
C ILE A 86 -8.42 -0.29 0.48
N PRO A 87 -9.61 0.31 0.70
CA PRO A 87 -10.68 -0.30 1.48
C PRO A 87 -11.07 -1.70 1.01
N GLN A 88 -11.15 -1.89 -0.30
CA GLN A 88 -11.56 -3.15 -0.92
C GLN A 88 -10.67 -4.32 -0.49
N LEU A 89 -9.35 -4.10 -0.44
CA LEU A 89 -8.41 -5.12 0.02
C LEU A 89 -8.44 -5.26 1.54
N ASN A 90 -8.63 -4.16 2.28
CA ASN A 90 -8.78 -4.26 3.73
C ASN A 90 -9.98 -5.14 4.12
N HIS A 91 -11.13 -4.94 3.47
CA HIS A 91 -12.34 -5.74 3.70
C HIS A 91 -12.15 -7.19 3.30
N LYS A 92 -11.52 -7.47 2.15
CA LYS A 92 -11.22 -8.83 1.73
C LYS A 92 -10.42 -9.61 2.76
N TYR A 93 -9.37 -9.01 3.29
CA TYR A 93 -8.45 -9.68 4.22
C TYR A 93 -8.81 -9.43 5.70
N ASN A 94 -9.89 -8.69 5.96
CA ASN A 94 -10.30 -8.23 7.29
C ASN A 94 -9.12 -7.64 8.10
N ARG A 95 -8.29 -6.83 7.44
CA ARG A 95 -7.02 -6.32 7.98
C ARG A 95 -6.68 -4.99 7.34
N ILE A 96 -6.08 -4.07 8.10
CA ILE A 96 -5.55 -2.84 7.52
C ILE A 96 -4.24 -3.15 6.79
N ILE A 97 -4.21 -2.89 5.49
CA ILE A 97 -3.07 -3.11 4.62
C ILE A 97 -2.50 -1.75 4.22
N PRO A 98 -1.31 -1.36 4.72
CA PRO A 98 -0.63 -0.16 4.26
C PRO A 98 0.06 -0.44 2.93
N PHE A 99 -0.17 0.44 1.96
CA PHE A 99 0.48 0.41 0.65
C PHE A 99 1.42 1.61 0.51
N LYS A 100 2.52 1.46 -0.25
CA LYS A 100 3.42 2.57 -0.58
C LYS A 100 3.73 2.64 -2.07
N VAL A 101 3.62 3.86 -2.61
CA VAL A 101 3.99 4.16 -4.00
C VAL A 101 5.50 4.19 -4.11
N VAL A 102 6.09 3.08 -4.55
CA VAL A 102 7.54 2.93 -4.66
C VAL A 102 8.00 2.71 -6.09
N ASP A 103 7.09 2.32 -6.98
CA ASP A 103 7.45 1.91 -8.33
C ASP A 103 6.59 2.61 -9.40
N SER A 104 6.92 2.36 -10.68
CA SER A 104 6.22 2.90 -11.86
C SER A 104 6.48 2.02 -13.07
N GLY A 105 5.59 2.03 -14.07
CA GLY A 105 5.76 1.23 -15.28
C GLY A 105 4.93 1.75 -16.45
N SER A 106 5.29 1.37 -17.67
CA SER A 106 4.62 1.84 -18.89
C SER A 106 3.12 1.54 -18.92
N ALA A 107 2.67 0.48 -18.22
CA ALA A 107 1.26 0.13 -18.09
C ALA A 107 0.44 1.15 -17.27
N VAL A 108 1.10 1.87 -16.35
CA VAL A 108 0.47 2.86 -15.45
C VAL A 108 0.84 4.31 -15.79
N ASP A 109 1.78 4.53 -16.71
CA ASP A 109 2.19 5.87 -17.13
C ASP A 109 1.03 6.67 -17.77
N HIS A 110 1.00 7.98 -17.47
CA HIS A 110 -0.03 8.93 -17.91
C HIS A 110 -1.46 8.61 -17.45
N LYS A 111 -1.63 7.80 -16.39
CA LYS A 111 -2.94 7.46 -15.82
C LYS A 111 -3.26 8.23 -14.53
N GLY A 112 -2.35 9.05 -14.03
CA GLY A 112 -2.55 9.81 -12.81
C GLY A 112 -2.84 8.88 -11.61
N TYR A 113 -3.93 9.17 -10.93
CA TYR A 113 -4.49 8.34 -9.85
C TYR A 113 -5.45 7.24 -10.37
N GLY A 114 -5.74 7.21 -11.67
CA GLY A 114 -6.75 6.35 -12.30
C GLY A 114 -6.30 4.91 -12.58
N ARG A 115 -5.00 4.61 -12.40
CA ARG A 115 -4.46 3.25 -12.39
C ARG A 115 -3.49 3.04 -11.23
N ILE A 116 -3.43 1.81 -10.76
CA ILE A 116 -2.48 1.33 -9.77
C ILE A 116 -2.19 -0.14 -10.05
N ASP A 117 -0.92 -0.53 -9.95
CA ASP A 117 -0.54 -1.94 -10.00
C ASP A 117 -0.03 -2.36 -8.62
N ILE A 118 -0.62 -3.42 -8.08
CA ILE A 118 -0.30 -3.95 -6.75
C ILE A 118 0.70 -5.09 -6.90
N CYS A 119 1.81 -5.02 -6.15
CA CYS A 119 2.83 -6.04 -6.17
C CYS A 119 2.32 -7.33 -5.51
N THR A 120 2.33 -8.42 -6.26
CA THR A 120 1.93 -9.76 -5.83
C THR A 120 3.08 -10.73 -6.01
N ARG A 121 3.04 -11.86 -5.31
CA ARG A 121 4.14 -12.82 -5.31
C ARG A 121 4.27 -13.62 -6.60
N SER A 122 3.17 -13.84 -7.32
CA SER A 122 3.15 -14.73 -8.47
C SER A 122 2.10 -14.30 -9.50
N GLN A 123 2.23 -14.85 -10.70
CA GLN A 123 1.23 -14.71 -11.75
C GLN A 123 -0.17 -15.14 -11.29
N HIS A 124 -0.27 -16.23 -10.53
CA HIS A 124 -1.55 -16.69 -10.01
C HIS A 124 -2.15 -15.67 -9.02
N ASP A 125 -1.33 -15.16 -8.09
CA ASP A 125 -1.74 -14.14 -7.13
C ASP A 125 -2.16 -12.83 -7.82
N SER A 126 -1.55 -12.50 -8.97
CA SER A 126 -1.91 -11.31 -9.75
C SER A 126 -3.31 -11.37 -10.36
N TYR A 127 -3.96 -12.54 -10.40
CA TYR A 127 -5.32 -12.71 -10.94
C TYR A 127 -6.44 -12.52 -9.92
N ASP A 128 -6.09 -12.15 -8.68
CA ASP A 128 -7.06 -11.83 -7.63
C ASP A 128 -8.09 -10.80 -8.14
N SER A 129 -9.37 -11.17 -8.16
CA SER A 129 -10.44 -10.33 -8.70
C SER A 129 -10.70 -9.06 -7.86
N THR A 130 -10.30 -9.04 -6.59
CA THR A 130 -10.39 -7.85 -5.75
C THR A 130 -9.27 -6.86 -6.07
N ILE A 131 -8.13 -7.34 -6.59
CA ILE A 131 -7.07 -6.50 -7.13
C ILE A 131 -7.48 -5.96 -8.51
N ASN A 132 -8.01 -6.84 -9.37
CA ASN A 132 -8.30 -6.55 -10.78
C ASN A 132 -9.69 -5.94 -10.97
N GLY A 133 -9.85 -4.69 -10.60
CA GLY A 133 -11.14 -4.01 -10.72
C GLY A 133 -11.16 -2.59 -10.17
N PRO A 134 -12.36 -2.01 -9.99
CA PRO A 134 -12.51 -0.69 -9.39
C PRO A 134 -11.99 -0.65 -7.95
N LEU A 135 -11.05 0.26 -7.69
CA LEU A 135 -10.46 0.49 -6.37
C LEU A 135 -10.63 1.94 -5.93
N THR A 136 -10.64 2.13 -4.61
CA THR A 136 -10.59 3.46 -4.00
C THR A 136 -9.22 3.64 -3.36
N LEU A 137 -8.47 4.64 -3.82
CA LEU A 137 -7.17 4.99 -3.25
C LEU A 137 -7.36 6.09 -2.23
N VAL A 138 -7.01 5.82 -0.97
CA VAL A 138 -7.05 6.81 0.11
C VAL A 138 -5.62 7.16 0.51
N PHE A 139 -5.15 8.32 0.07
CA PHE A 139 -3.79 8.79 0.38
C PHE A 139 -3.73 9.40 1.77
N ARG A 140 -2.72 9.00 2.54
CA ARG A 140 -2.45 9.57 3.87
C ARG A 140 -1.63 10.85 3.72
N ILE A 141 -1.92 11.86 4.52
CA ILE A 141 -1.17 13.14 4.52
C ILE A 141 0.18 12.89 5.14
#